data_AF-A0A090N055-F1
#
_entry.id   AF-A0A090N055-F1
#
_cell.length_a   1.000
_cell.length_b   1.000
_cell.length_c   1.000
_cell.angle_alpha   90.00
_cell.angle_beta   90.00
_cell.angle_gamma   90.00
#
_symmetry.space_group_name_H-M   'P 1'
#
loop_
_entity.id
_entity.type
_entity.pdbx_description
1 polymer ?
#
loop_
_entity_poly.entity_id
_entity_poly.type
_entity_poly.pdbx_seq_one_letter_code
_entity_poly.pdbx_strand_id
1 'polypeptide(L)'
;MLGNWHILIFFITIIIQLPFKIETKKVAKKEIINNEVKINESLPVPMINRSFISFKKSEYQGSSKYKIGVCFIGKNFSTMLEKIFCFINSTKNKIKYMFSTCDRKHRYQSLRKMQKAYKLGSVKKLFKEYKMLMVVRNPVDRLISGFMQLCYFRIFLKPDEDYCYKCGKDLSCFIDRLQNELWKVAKNEKIPNQFHDYHFYPQTWQCAYFKHKNEYTYIKYPSKKKNSFYDQLIYYMGKAGVPKNDITYINERMRSTGTKHVTNSKDATKVYKDALFSNTNLIKKVCTIFYHDFIEFGFKFPSQCDQFKNATIS
;
A
#
# COMPACT_ATOMS: atom_id res chain seq x y z
N MET A 1 28.54 -42.34 -77.88
CA MET A 1 27.67 -43.48 -77.52
C MET A 1 26.96 -43.09 -76.24
N LEU A 2 25.73 -42.57 -76.32
CA LEU A 2 24.45 -43.34 -76.21
C LEU A 2 24.42 -44.12 -74.88
N GLY A 3 23.48 -43.94 -73.95
CA GLY A 3 22.24 -43.16 -73.88
C GLY A 3 21.34 -43.77 -72.79
N ASN A 4 20.31 -43.02 -72.35
CA ASN A 4 19.02 -43.48 -71.80
C ASN A 4 18.98 -44.38 -70.55
N TRP A 5 17.93 -44.47 -69.73
CA TRP A 5 16.78 -43.65 -69.34
C TRP A 5 16.19 -44.37 -68.10
N HIS A 6 15.38 -43.65 -67.33
CA HIS A 6 14.66 -43.97 -66.09
C HIS A 6 14.20 -45.42 -65.81
N ILE A 7 14.25 -45.83 -64.53
CA ILE A 7 13.14 -46.54 -63.85
C ILE A 7 13.00 -46.03 -62.41
N LEU A 8 11.81 -45.50 -62.13
CA LEU A 8 11.25 -45.17 -60.81
C LEU A 8 10.93 -46.46 -60.06
N ILE A 9 11.32 -46.61 -58.79
CA ILE A 9 10.67 -47.55 -57.86
C ILE A 9 10.33 -46.82 -56.56
N PHE A 10 9.02 -46.65 -56.38
CA PHE A 10 8.32 -46.27 -55.16
C PHE A 10 8.68 -47.23 -54.01
N PHE A 11 9.23 -46.70 -52.91
CA PHE A 11 9.15 -47.37 -51.62
C PHE A 11 8.19 -46.60 -50.72
N ILE A 12 6.98 -47.16 -50.61
CA ILE A 12 5.93 -46.78 -49.67
C ILE A 12 6.45 -47.09 -48.26
N THR A 13 6.69 -46.06 -47.46
CA THR A 13 6.92 -46.22 -46.02
C THR A 13 5.57 -46.42 -45.33
N ILE A 14 5.25 -47.68 -45.06
CA ILE A 14 4.14 -48.07 -44.19
C ILE A 14 4.51 -47.62 -42.76
N ILE A 15 3.96 -46.48 -42.32
CA ILE A 15 3.96 -46.09 -40.92
C ILE A 15 2.91 -46.95 -40.23
N ILE A 16 3.36 -48.02 -39.57
CA ILE A 16 2.55 -48.80 -38.64
C ILE A 16 2.18 -47.86 -37.49
N GLN A 17 0.95 -47.35 -37.50
CA GLN A 17 0.36 -46.69 -36.34
C GLN A 17 0.10 -47.74 -35.27
N LEU A 18 1.06 -47.91 -34.34
CA LEU A 18 0.79 -48.59 -33.08
C LEU A 18 -0.22 -47.74 -32.29
N PRO A 19 -1.37 -48.28 -31.88
CA PRO A 19 -2.31 -47.54 -31.05
C PRO A 19 -1.70 -47.37 -29.66
N PHE A 20 -1.24 -46.16 -29.36
CA PHE A 20 -0.91 -45.77 -27.99
C PHE A 20 -2.22 -45.78 -27.19
N LYS A 21 -2.45 -46.88 -26.47
CA LYS A 21 -3.57 -47.05 -25.56
C LYS A 21 -3.32 -46.14 -24.35
N ILE A 22 -3.77 -44.89 -24.45
CA ILE A 22 -3.78 -43.96 -23.31
C ILE A 22 -4.81 -44.50 -22.33
N GLU A 23 -4.33 -45.15 -21.28
CA GLU A 23 -5.13 -45.59 -20.16
C GLU A 23 -5.60 -44.34 -19.39
N THR A 24 -6.78 -43.85 -19.75
CA THR A 24 -7.45 -42.77 -19.03
C THR A 24 -7.91 -43.32 -17.69
N LYS A 25 -7.05 -43.19 -16.65
CA LYS A 25 -7.51 -43.30 -15.27
C LYS A 25 -8.61 -42.25 -15.07
N LYS A 26 -9.86 -42.71 -14.95
CA LYS A 26 -10.99 -41.92 -14.46
C LYS A 26 -10.63 -41.43 -13.06
N VAL A 27 -10.12 -40.21 -12.99
CA VAL A 27 -10.04 -39.48 -11.72
C VAL A 27 -11.47 -39.21 -11.31
N ALA A 28 -11.90 -39.84 -10.23
CA ALA A 28 -13.19 -39.58 -9.61
C ALA A 28 -13.34 -38.06 -9.40
N LYS A 29 -14.38 -37.49 -10.00
CA LYS A 29 -14.82 -36.12 -9.73
C LYS A 29 -15.20 -36.08 -8.25
N LYS A 30 -14.27 -35.68 -7.39
CA LYS A 30 -14.58 -35.34 -6.02
C LYS A 30 -15.49 -34.12 -6.11
N GLU A 31 -16.77 -34.29 -5.78
CA GLU A 31 -17.67 -33.17 -5.56
C GLU A 31 -16.96 -32.21 -4.60
N ILE A 32 -16.55 -31.06 -5.14
CA ILE A 32 -16.15 -29.93 -4.33
C ILE A 32 -17.47 -29.45 -3.74
N ILE A 33 -17.77 -29.93 -2.53
CA ILE A 33 -18.75 -29.29 -1.67
C ILE A 33 -18.24 -27.86 -1.50
N ASN A 34 -18.85 -26.94 -2.25
CA ASN A 34 -18.72 -25.51 -2.03
C ASN A 34 -19.37 -25.20 -0.69
N ASN A 35 -18.65 -25.47 0.40
CA ASN A 35 -18.87 -24.76 1.63
C ASN A 35 -18.41 -23.32 1.36
N GLU A 36 -19.32 -22.50 0.83
CA GLU A 36 -19.20 -21.05 0.98
C GLU A 36 -19.07 -20.81 2.49
N VAL A 37 -17.83 -20.63 2.95
CA VAL A 37 -17.56 -20.13 4.29
C VAL A 37 -18.27 -18.79 4.33
N LYS A 38 -19.46 -18.73 4.94
CA LYS A 38 -20.14 -17.48 5.26
C LYS A 38 -19.12 -16.62 5.99
N ILE A 39 -18.55 -15.66 5.28
CA ILE A 39 -17.61 -14.70 5.85
C ILE A 39 -18.42 -13.98 6.91
N ASN A 40 -18.08 -14.19 8.17
CA ASN A 40 -18.69 -13.43 9.24
C ASN A 40 -18.12 -12.00 9.15
N GLU A 41 -18.75 -11.16 8.32
CA GLU A 41 -18.35 -9.76 8.07
C GLU A 41 -18.38 -8.89 9.34
N SER A 42 -18.92 -9.41 10.45
CA SER A 42 -18.84 -8.78 11.77
C SER A 42 -17.46 -8.95 12.44
N LEU A 43 -16.65 -9.93 12.01
CA LEU A 43 -15.30 -10.11 12.53
C LEU A 43 -14.33 -9.12 11.86
N PRO A 44 -13.38 -8.57 12.63
CA PRO A 44 -12.29 -7.79 12.08
C PRO A 44 -11.47 -8.57 11.05
N VAL A 45 -11.06 -7.87 9.98
CA VAL A 45 -10.08 -8.39 9.03
C VAL A 45 -8.75 -8.58 9.79
N PRO A 46 -8.16 -9.79 9.79
CA PRO A 46 -7.01 -10.07 10.62
C PRO A 46 -5.77 -9.30 10.15
N MET A 47 -4.88 -8.96 11.08
CA MET A 47 -3.54 -8.51 10.74
C MET A 47 -2.77 -9.67 10.06
N ILE A 48 -2.10 -9.38 8.95
CA ILE A 48 -1.25 -10.38 8.28
C ILE A 48 0.14 -10.46 8.91
N ASN A 49 0.71 -11.65 8.93
CA ASN A 49 2.07 -11.93 9.40
C ASN A 49 3.09 -12.08 8.25
N ARG A 50 2.83 -11.41 7.12
CA ARG A 50 3.67 -11.47 5.92
C ARG A 50 3.76 -10.11 5.25
N SER A 51 4.83 -9.91 4.47
CA SER A 51 4.98 -8.76 3.59
C SER A 51 4.77 -9.15 2.14
N PHE A 52 4.22 -8.24 1.36
CA PHE A 52 4.06 -8.42 -0.08
C PHE A 52 5.19 -7.69 -0.79
N ILE A 53 6.10 -8.45 -1.42
CA ILE A 53 7.14 -7.83 -2.24
C ILE A 53 6.47 -7.25 -3.47
N SER A 54 6.46 -5.93 -3.57
CA SER A 54 5.99 -5.23 -4.75
C SER A 54 7.15 -4.63 -5.52
N PHE A 55 7.24 -4.97 -6.80
CA PHE A 55 8.25 -4.40 -7.69
C PHE A 55 7.95 -2.94 -8.04
N LYS A 56 6.68 -2.51 -7.96
CA LYS A 56 6.24 -1.14 -8.25
C LYS A 56 6.23 -0.23 -6.99
N LYS A 57 5.99 -0.80 -5.81
CA LYS A 57 5.94 -0.10 -4.52
C LYS A 57 7.33 -0.14 -3.89
N SER A 58 8.07 0.96 -4.05
CA SER A 58 9.22 1.19 -3.17
C SER A 58 8.70 1.69 -1.83
N GLU A 59 8.48 0.74 -0.91
CA GLU A 59 7.88 0.93 0.42
C GLU A 59 8.71 1.80 1.36
N TYR A 60 10.01 1.95 1.11
CA TYR A 60 10.90 2.71 1.97
C TYR A 60 11.59 3.79 1.20
N GLN A 61 11.94 4.88 1.89
CA GLN A 61 12.93 5.84 1.43
C GLN A 61 13.80 6.25 2.59
N GLY A 62 15.08 6.54 2.32
CA GLY A 62 15.98 6.94 3.38
C GLY A 62 17.03 7.95 2.94
N SER A 63 17.68 8.51 3.95
CA SER A 63 18.88 9.31 3.80
C SER A 63 20.00 8.64 4.59
N SER A 64 20.98 8.07 3.89
CA SER A 64 22.18 7.53 4.52
C SER A 64 22.99 8.63 5.20
N LYS A 65 23.02 9.83 4.61
CA LYS A 65 23.70 11.02 5.15
C LYS A 65 23.23 11.36 6.56
N TYR A 66 21.92 11.35 6.80
CA TYR A 66 21.33 11.74 8.09
C TYR A 66 20.89 10.54 8.93
N LYS A 67 21.17 9.31 8.49
CA LYS A 67 20.74 8.05 9.14
C LYS A 67 19.26 8.04 9.53
N ILE A 68 18.39 8.45 8.60
CA ILE A 68 16.93 8.41 8.79
C ILE A 68 16.27 7.69 7.62
N GLY A 69 15.15 7.05 7.90
CA GLY A 69 14.31 6.42 6.89
C GLY A 69 12.83 6.62 7.17
N VAL A 70 11.99 6.36 6.17
CA VAL A 70 10.55 6.42 6.29
C VAL A 70 9.89 5.26 5.57
N CYS A 71 8.84 4.72 6.18
CA CYS A 71 7.87 3.83 5.56
C CYS A 71 6.86 4.66 4.75
N PHE A 72 6.71 4.34 3.47
CA PHE A 72 5.76 4.98 2.56
C PHE A 72 4.42 4.27 2.51
N ILE A 73 3.47 4.86 3.21
CA ILE A 73 2.07 4.46 3.15
C ILE A 73 1.28 5.55 2.43
N GLY A 74 0.55 5.17 1.38
CA GLY A 74 -0.25 6.12 0.63
C GLY A 74 -1.28 6.81 1.52
N LYS A 75 -1.53 8.09 1.22
CA LYS A 75 -2.46 8.98 1.95
C LYS A 75 -2.03 9.37 3.38
N ASN A 76 -0.86 8.92 3.82
CA ASN A 76 -0.26 9.28 5.11
C ASN A 76 0.84 10.32 4.94
N PHE A 77 0.52 11.45 4.29
CA PHE A 77 1.51 12.49 3.97
C PHE A 77 2.62 12.02 3.00
N SER A 78 2.41 10.89 2.30
CA SER A 78 3.44 10.24 1.47
C SER A 78 3.99 11.12 0.35
N THR A 79 3.14 11.87 -0.38
CA THR A 79 3.60 12.78 -1.44
C THR A 79 4.55 13.87 -0.89
N MET A 80 4.32 14.33 0.34
CA MET A 80 5.17 15.36 0.94
C MET A 80 6.46 14.74 1.49
N LEU A 81 6.37 13.59 2.16
CA LEU A 81 7.52 12.83 2.62
C LEU A 81 8.49 12.50 1.48
N GLU A 82 7.98 12.09 0.30
CA GLU A 82 8.80 11.85 -0.89
C GLU A 82 9.62 13.07 -1.28
N LYS A 83 8.98 14.23 -1.32
CA LYS A 83 9.64 15.49 -1.69
C LYS A 83 10.65 15.93 -0.64
N ILE A 84 10.35 15.74 0.65
CA ILE A 84 11.27 16.06 1.72
C ILE A 84 12.52 15.18 1.65
N PHE A 85 12.34 13.85 1.55
CA PHE A 85 13.48 12.94 1.45
C PHE A 85 14.29 13.14 0.17
N CYS A 86 13.65 13.54 -0.93
CA CYS A 86 14.36 13.97 -2.13
C CYS A 86 15.23 15.21 -1.87
N PHE A 87 14.64 16.23 -1.27
CA PHE A 87 15.30 17.50 -1.00
C PHE A 87 16.54 17.31 -0.12
N ILE A 88 16.42 16.58 0.99
CA ILE A 88 17.55 16.38 1.92
C ILE A 88 18.66 15.51 1.31
N ASN A 89 18.34 14.65 0.35
CA ASN A 89 19.32 13.81 -0.35
C ASN A 89 19.92 14.50 -1.60
N SER A 90 19.39 15.64 -2.04
CA SER A 90 19.89 16.35 -3.21
C SER A 90 21.31 16.88 -2.98
N THR A 91 22.20 16.56 -3.91
CA THR A 91 23.55 17.15 -4.02
C THR A 91 23.58 18.41 -4.87
N LYS A 92 22.53 18.69 -5.65
CA LYS A 92 22.44 19.88 -6.52
C LYS A 92 21.99 21.11 -5.72
N ASN A 93 22.37 22.30 -6.21
CA ASN A 93 21.98 23.61 -5.67
C ASN A 93 20.49 23.65 -5.30
N LYS A 94 20.22 23.65 -3.99
CA LYS A 94 18.90 23.52 -3.37
C LYS A 94 17.92 24.64 -3.74
N ILE A 95 18.44 25.74 -4.27
CA ILE A 95 17.68 26.93 -4.74
C ILE A 95 16.85 26.62 -6.00
N LYS A 96 17.27 25.64 -6.82
CA LYS A 96 16.54 25.23 -8.05
C LYS A 96 15.68 23.97 -7.85
N TYR A 97 15.64 23.42 -6.63
CA TYR A 97 14.88 22.20 -6.33
C TYR A 97 13.39 22.53 -6.21
N MET A 98 12.74 22.56 -7.35
CA MET A 98 11.29 22.59 -7.41
C MET A 98 10.80 21.30 -6.72
N PHE A 99 9.90 21.44 -5.73
CA PHE A 99 9.16 20.35 -5.05
C PHE A 99 8.33 19.48 -6.04
N SER A 100 8.67 19.45 -7.34
CA SER A 100 8.00 18.78 -8.44
C SER A 100 8.85 17.67 -9.08
N THR A 101 10.18 17.74 -9.05
CA THR A 101 11.06 16.74 -9.67
C THR A 101 11.80 15.96 -8.60
N CYS A 102 11.20 14.87 -8.15
CA CYS A 102 11.88 13.89 -7.32
C CYS A 102 12.14 12.63 -8.15
N ASP A 103 13.41 12.27 -8.31
CA ASP A 103 13.72 10.95 -8.85
C ASP A 103 13.48 9.89 -7.76
N ARG A 104 13.16 8.65 -8.17
CA ARG A 104 12.90 7.57 -7.23
C ARG A 104 14.19 7.03 -6.58
N LYS A 105 15.30 7.79 -6.58
CA LYS A 105 16.54 7.37 -5.93
C LYS A 105 16.36 7.31 -4.43
N HIS A 106 17.15 6.45 -3.80
CA HIS A 106 17.08 6.16 -2.36
C HIS A 106 15.72 5.60 -1.90
N ARG A 107 14.90 5.11 -2.83
CA ARG A 107 13.71 4.32 -2.52
C ARG A 107 14.03 2.83 -2.60
N TYR A 108 13.44 2.05 -1.70
CA TYR A 108 13.71 0.63 -1.56
C TYR A 108 12.40 -0.16 -1.45
N GLN A 109 12.33 -1.31 -2.10
CA GLN A 109 11.16 -2.20 -2.05
C GLN A 109 11.04 -2.95 -0.71
N SER A 110 12.12 -3.04 0.07
CA SER A 110 12.11 -3.67 1.38
C SER A 110 13.24 -3.18 2.28
N LEU A 111 13.10 -3.37 3.59
CA LEU A 111 14.16 -3.13 4.57
C LEU A 111 15.45 -3.89 4.23
N ARG A 112 15.34 -5.12 3.71
CA ARG A 112 16.50 -5.91 3.28
C ARG A 112 17.24 -5.23 2.10
N LYS A 113 16.51 -4.68 1.13
CA LYS A 113 17.14 -3.93 0.02
C LYS A 113 17.78 -2.63 0.52
N MET A 114 17.12 -1.91 1.42
CA MET A 114 17.67 -0.70 2.05
C MET A 114 18.94 -0.99 2.84
N GLN A 115 18.90 -2.01 3.71
CA GLN A 115 20.04 -2.48 4.49
C GLN A 115 21.25 -2.83 3.61
N LYS A 116 21.03 -3.57 2.51
CA LYS A 116 22.10 -3.91 1.57
C LYS A 116 22.69 -2.67 0.91
N ALA A 117 21.83 -1.75 0.45
CA ALA A 117 22.27 -0.50 -0.17
C ALA A 117 23.11 0.38 0.78
N TYR A 118 22.86 0.28 2.09
CA TYR A 118 23.62 0.99 3.13
C TYR A 118 24.79 0.18 3.70
N LYS A 119 25.12 -0.98 3.10
CA LYS A 119 26.24 -1.84 3.52
C LYS A 119 26.19 -2.25 5.01
N LEU A 120 24.99 -2.39 5.56
CA LEU A 120 24.80 -2.84 6.95
C LEU A 120 24.71 -4.37 6.99
N GLY A 121 25.11 -5.00 8.09
CA GLY A 121 25.12 -6.46 8.20
C GLY A 121 23.72 -7.10 8.34
N SER A 122 22.72 -6.36 8.83
CA SER A 122 21.38 -6.90 9.06
C SER A 122 20.32 -5.79 9.17
N VAL A 123 19.04 -6.16 9.03
CA VAL A 123 17.91 -5.23 9.26
C VAL A 123 17.87 -4.76 10.72
N LYS A 124 18.27 -5.62 11.67
CA LYS A 124 18.44 -5.23 13.08
C LYS A 124 19.48 -4.10 13.22
N LYS A 125 20.60 -4.19 12.49
CA LYS A 125 21.62 -3.12 12.47
C LYS A 125 21.09 -1.85 11.81
N LEU A 126 20.24 -1.96 10.77
CA LEU A 126 19.54 -0.82 10.19
C LEU A 126 18.70 -0.08 11.24
N PHE A 127 17.82 -0.75 11.98
CA PHE A 127 17.03 -0.09 13.03
C PHE A 127 17.86 0.43 14.21
N LYS A 128 19.01 -0.19 14.51
CA LYS A 128 19.92 0.32 15.55
C LYS A 128 20.60 1.63 15.14
N GLU A 129 20.97 1.75 13.88
CA GLU A 129 21.74 2.90 13.39
C GLU A 129 20.90 4.01 12.76
N TYR A 130 19.71 3.66 12.26
CA TYR A 130 18.83 4.56 11.53
C TYR A 130 17.54 4.76 12.30
N LYS A 131 17.11 6.01 12.42
CA LYS A 131 15.78 6.31 12.95
C LYS A 131 14.76 6.11 11.82
N MET A 132 13.97 5.05 11.92
CA MET A 132 12.96 4.68 10.93
C MET A 132 11.60 5.23 11.35
N LEU A 133 11.05 6.12 10.53
CA LEU A 133 9.77 6.77 10.76
C LEU A 133 8.62 6.01 10.07
N MET A 134 7.48 5.91 10.72
CA MET A 134 6.22 5.48 10.11
C MET A 134 5.15 6.55 10.39
N VAL A 135 4.75 7.27 9.34
CA VAL A 135 3.65 8.23 9.44
C VAL A 135 2.34 7.48 9.28
N VAL A 136 1.46 7.61 10.28
CA VAL A 136 0.17 6.92 10.35
C VAL A 136 -0.96 7.94 10.36
N ARG A 137 -2.13 7.56 9.84
CA ARG A 137 -3.30 8.43 9.72
C ARG A 137 -4.54 7.72 10.25
N ASN A 138 -5.50 8.49 10.78
CA ASN A 138 -6.79 7.94 11.15
C ASN A 138 -7.39 7.13 9.98
N PRO A 139 -7.83 5.87 10.20
CA PRO A 139 -8.19 4.99 9.09
C PRO A 139 -9.36 5.50 8.24
N VAL A 140 -10.39 6.08 8.86
CA VAL A 140 -11.55 6.64 8.14
C VAL A 140 -11.12 7.81 7.26
N ASP A 141 -10.32 8.71 7.81
CA ASP A 141 -9.80 9.86 7.06
C ASP A 141 -8.90 9.43 5.90
N ARG A 142 -8.12 8.35 6.10
CA ARG A 142 -7.26 7.78 5.07
C ARG A 142 -8.10 7.16 3.94
N LEU A 143 -9.10 6.35 4.28
CA LEU A 143 -10.04 5.73 3.34
C LEU A 143 -10.75 6.79 2.49
N ILE A 144 -11.39 7.78 3.13
CA ILE A 144 -12.11 8.86 2.44
C ILE A 144 -11.16 9.65 1.53
N SER A 145 -9.95 9.98 2.00
CA SER A 145 -8.95 10.65 1.17
C SER A 145 -8.49 9.81 -0.03
N GLY A 146 -8.40 8.49 0.16
CA GLY A 146 -8.22 7.48 -0.87
C GLY A 146 -9.29 7.57 -1.95
N PHE A 147 -10.52 7.34 -1.52
CA PHE A 147 -11.71 7.21 -2.35
C PHE A 147 -12.00 8.51 -3.10
N MET A 148 -11.98 9.65 -2.41
CA MET A 148 -12.25 10.94 -3.04
C MET A 148 -11.24 11.25 -4.15
N GLN A 149 -9.95 10.96 -3.94
CA GLN A 149 -8.95 11.22 -4.99
C GLN A 149 -9.17 10.32 -6.21
N LEU A 150 -9.31 9.01 -5.99
CA LEU A 150 -9.21 8.01 -7.05
C LEU A 150 -10.56 7.74 -7.71
N CYS A 151 -11.63 7.69 -6.93
CA CYS A 151 -12.95 7.30 -7.39
C CYS A 151 -13.82 8.50 -7.74
N TYR A 152 -13.84 9.51 -6.86
CA TYR A 152 -14.70 10.67 -7.07
C TYR A 152 -14.09 11.70 -8.04
N PHE A 153 -12.89 12.18 -7.75
CA PHE A 153 -12.22 13.21 -8.55
C PHE A 153 -11.33 12.64 -9.67
N ARG A 154 -11.04 11.34 -9.65
CA ARG A 154 -10.15 10.65 -10.61
C ARG A 154 -8.81 11.37 -10.86
N ILE A 155 -8.23 11.94 -9.80
CA ILE A 155 -7.02 12.77 -9.89
C ILE A 155 -5.81 11.89 -10.23
N PHE A 156 -5.12 12.24 -11.31
CA PHE A 156 -3.97 11.52 -11.88
C PHE A 156 -4.29 10.14 -12.46
N LEU A 157 -5.56 9.89 -12.81
CA LEU A 157 -5.98 8.66 -13.50
C LEU A 157 -6.23 8.91 -14.97
N LYS A 158 -5.85 7.96 -15.82
CA LYS A 158 -6.28 7.93 -17.22
C LYS A 158 -7.77 7.55 -17.32
N PRO A 159 -8.45 7.83 -18.46
CA PRO A 159 -9.85 7.50 -18.63
C PRO A 159 -10.19 6.01 -18.43
N ASP A 160 -9.30 5.11 -18.84
CA ASP A 160 -9.44 3.64 -18.80
C ASP A 160 -9.02 3.02 -17.45
N GLU A 161 -8.37 3.79 -16.58
CA GLU A 161 -7.93 3.28 -15.28
C GLU A 161 -9.08 3.26 -14.27
N ASP A 162 -9.37 2.07 -13.74
CA ASP A 162 -10.33 1.87 -12.65
C ASP A 162 -9.66 1.20 -11.45
N TYR A 163 -9.57 1.95 -10.35
CA TYR A 163 -9.07 1.50 -9.05
C TYR A 163 -10.16 1.50 -7.98
N CYS A 164 -11.42 1.48 -8.43
CA CYS A 164 -12.62 1.65 -7.61
C CYS A 164 -13.56 0.46 -7.71
N TYR A 165 -13.03 -0.71 -8.10
CA TYR A 165 -13.77 -1.97 -8.18
C TYR A 165 -15.04 -1.90 -9.05
N LYS A 166 -15.04 -1.05 -10.08
CA LYS A 166 -16.20 -0.73 -10.94
C LYS A 166 -17.39 -0.11 -10.18
N CYS A 167 -17.18 0.39 -8.97
CA CYS A 167 -18.21 1.06 -8.17
C CYS A 167 -18.40 2.53 -8.54
N GLY A 168 -17.52 3.11 -9.36
CA GLY A 168 -17.56 4.53 -9.69
C GLY A 168 -17.50 5.41 -8.43
N LYS A 169 -18.55 6.19 -8.20
CA LYS A 169 -18.68 7.09 -7.03
C LYS A 169 -19.47 6.47 -5.86
N ASP A 170 -19.85 5.20 -5.94
CA ASP A 170 -20.54 4.52 -4.84
C ASP A 170 -19.56 4.07 -3.75
N LEU A 171 -19.61 4.74 -2.60
CA LEU A 171 -18.76 4.44 -1.45
C LEU A 171 -19.14 3.11 -0.78
N SER A 172 -20.42 2.75 -0.75
CA SER A 172 -20.90 1.50 -0.14
C SER A 172 -20.40 0.30 -0.93
N CYS A 173 -20.62 0.31 -2.25
CA CYS A 173 -20.08 -0.70 -3.16
C CYS A 173 -18.56 -0.82 -3.00
N PHE A 174 -17.85 0.31 -2.95
CA PHE A 174 -16.38 0.31 -2.83
C PHE A 174 -15.91 -0.37 -1.55
N ILE A 175 -16.52 -0.06 -0.40
CA ILE A 175 -16.16 -0.63 0.90
C ILE A 175 -16.43 -2.15 0.92
N ASP A 176 -17.56 -2.59 0.36
CA ASP A 176 -17.90 -4.02 0.27
C ASP A 176 -16.89 -4.80 -0.57
N ARG A 177 -16.50 -4.24 -1.73
CA ARG A 177 -15.49 -4.86 -2.60
C ARG A 177 -14.10 -4.86 -1.97
N LEU A 178 -13.73 -3.78 -1.27
CA LEU A 178 -12.48 -3.71 -0.52
C LEU A 178 -12.43 -4.77 0.59
N GLN A 179 -13.49 -4.91 1.40
CA GLN A 179 -13.56 -5.90 2.48
C GLN A 179 -13.40 -7.33 1.94
N ASN A 180 -14.13 -7.67 0.88
CA ASN A 180 -14.05 -8.97 0.22
C ASN A 180 -12.63 -9.25 -0.30
N GLU A 181 -12.01 -8.27 -0.98
CA GLU A 181 -10.63 -8.39 -1.43
C GLU A 181 -9.66 -8.64 -0.27
N LEU A 182 -9.78 -7.90 0.83
CA LEU A 182 -8.90 -8.06 1.98
C LEU A 182 -9.04 -9.43 2.62
N TRP A 183 -10.25 -9.98 2.74
CA TRP A 183 -10.43 -11.35 3.21
C TRP A 183 -9.78 -12.38 2.30
N LYS A 184 -9.94 -12.26 0.99
CA LYS A 184 -9.26 -13.14 0.02
C LYS A 184 -7.74 -13.03 0.13
N VAL A 185 -7.23 -11.82 0.30
CA VAL A 185 -5.79 -11.60 0.54
C VAL A 185 -5.34 -12.26 1.84
N ALA A 186 -6.08 -12.08 2.94
CA ALA A 186 -5.75 -12.67 4.24
C ALA A 186 -5.71 -14.20 4.17
N LYS A 187 -6.66 -14.81 3.47
CA LYS A 187 -6.77 -16.26 3.23
C LYS A 187 -5.79 -16.83 2.20
N ASN A 188 -4.91 -16.02 1.62
CA ASN A 188 -4.01 -16.39 0.51
C ASN A 188 -4.73 -16.80 -0.79
N GLU A 189 -6.01 -16.45 -0.95
CA GLU A 189 -6.79 -16.72 -2.16
C GLU A 189 -6.55 -15.68 -3.26
N LYS A 190 -5.94 -14.54 -2.90
CA LYS A 190 -5.67 -13.44 -3.83
C LYS A 190 -4.32 -12.79 -3.57
N ILE A 191 -3.58 -12.56 -4.64
CA ILE A 191 -2.38 -11.70 -4.60
C ILE A 191 -2.83 -10.24 -4.48
N PRO A 192 -2.29 -9.46 -3.52
CA PRO A 192 -2.63 -8.06 -3.34
C PRO A 192 -2.49 -7.23 -4.62
N ASN A 193 -3.51 -6.43 -4.90
CA ASN A 193 -3.37 -5.37 -5.88
C ASN A 193 -2.47 -4.28 -5.27
N GLN A 194 -1.33 -4.03 -5.90
CA GLN A 194 -0.31 -3.12 -5.36
C GLN A 194 -0.78 -1.66 -5.27
N PHE A 195 -1.68 -1.24 -6.15
CA PHE A 195 -2.25 0.09 -6.13
C PHE A 195 -3.27 0.23 -4.98
N HIS A 196 -4.13 -0.78 -4.80
CA HIS A 196 -5.06 -0.82 -3.68
C HIS A 196 -4.34 -0.95 -2.33
N ASP A 197 -3.28 -1.77 -2.26
CA ASP A 197 -2.43 -1.90 -1.08
C ASP A 197 -1.88 -0.54 -0.63
N TYR A 198 -1.24 0.18 -1.55
CA TYR A 198 -0.66 1.48 -1.25
C TYR A 198 -1.71 2.50 -0.75
N HIS A 199 -2.94 2.47 -1.27
CA HIS A 199 -3.95 3.49 -1.00
C HIS A 199 -5.01 3.15 0.05
N PHE A 200 -5.36 1.88 0.20
CA PHE A 200 -6.58 1.45 0.90
C PHE A 200 -6.39 0.31 1.89
N TYR A 201 -5.35 -0.53 1.76
CA TYR A 201 -5.16 -1.64 2.70
C TYR A 201 -4.77 -1.13 4.09
N PRO A 202 -5.01 -1.92 5.16
CA PRO A 202 -4.61 -1.55 6.52
C PRO A 202 -3.14 -1.12 6.59
N GLN A 203 -2.86 -0.10 7.38
CA GLN A 203 -1.51 0.44 7.57
C GLN A 203 -0.62 -0.58 8.28
N THR A 204 -1.20 -1.41 9.16
CA THR A 204 -0.54 -2.54 9.83
C THR A 204 -0.12 -3.68 8.89
N TRP A 205 -0.62 -3.69 7.64
CA TRP A 205 -0.19 -4.67 6.62
C TRP A 205 1.05 -4.20 5.83
N GLN A 206 1.50 -2.96 6.05
CA GLN A 206 2.56 -2.35 5.26
C GLN A 206 3.91 -2.36 5.98
N CYS A 207 4.99 -2.22 5.22
CA CYS A 207 6.33 -1.99 5.75
C CYS A 207 6.80 -3.01 6.80
N ALA A 208 6.47 -4.29 6.59
CA ALA A 208 6.80 -5.39 7.51
C ALA A 208 6.46 -5.07 8.98
N TYR A 209 5.38 -4.31 9.19
CA TYR A 209 4.95 -3.84 10.51
C TYR A 209 4.81 -4.99 11.51
N PHE A 210 4.21 -6.11 11.10
CA PHE A 210 4.04 -7.31 11.94
C PHE A 210 5.33 -7.78 12.62
N LYS A 211 6.49 -7.54 11.99
CA LYS A 211 7.81 -7.94 12.47
C LYS A 211 8.55 -6.82 13.21
N HIS A 212 8.30 -5.57 12.84
CA HIS A 212 9.15 -4.43 13.19
C HIS A 212 8.42 -3.30 13.92
N LYS A 213 7.24 -3.56 14.48
CA LYS A 213 6.42 -2.53 15.11
C LYS A 213 7.12 -1.81 16.26
N ASN A 214 7.94 -2.50 17.06
CA ASN A 214 8.58 -1.87 18.19
C ASN A 214 9.82 -1.04 17.80
N GLU A 215 10.26 -1.12 16.55
CA GLU A 215 11.45 -0.44 16.04
C GLU A 215 11.14 0.84 15.25
N TYR A 216 9.88 1.10 14.90
CA TYR A 216 9.48 2.33 14.23
C TYR A 216 9.20 3.46 15.22
N THR A 217 9.59 4.68 14.83
CA THR A 217 9.02 5.90 15.43
C THR A 217 7.72 6.25 14.72
N TYR A 218 6.62 6.40 15.46
CA TYR A 218 5.32 6.76 14.89
C TYR A 218 5.07 8.26 14.98
N ILE A 219 4.58 8.84 13.88
CA ILE A 219 4.02 10.20 13.89
C ILE A 219 2.62 10.16 13.28
N LYS A 220 1.63 10.69 14.02
CA LYS A 220 0.23 10.72 13.58
C LYS A 220 -0.03 11.94 12.71
N TYR A 221 -0.37 11.73 11.44
CA TYR A 221 -0.79 12.79 10.52
C TYR A 221 -2.28 13.11 10.71
N PRO A 222 -2.64 14.32 11.17
CA PRO A 222 -4.01 14.65 11.49
C PRO A 222 -4.74 15.28 10.29
N SER A 223 -6.07 15.13 10.26
CA SER A 223 -6.91 15.79 9.25
C SER A 223 -7.14 17.27 9.52
N LYS A 224 -7.04 17.71 10.79
CA LYS A 224 -7.15 19.10 11.26
C LYS A 224 -5.93 19.45 12.11
N LYS A 225 -5.64 20.75 12.31
CA LYS A 225 -4.55 21.24 13.18
C LYS A 225 -3.18 20.58 12.88
N LYS A 226 -2.69 20.73 11.64
CA LYS A 226 -1.47 20.07 11.16
C LYS A 226 -0.16 20.65 11.73
N ASN A 227 -0.20 21.82 12.39
CA ASN A 227 0.99 22.49 12.89
C ASN A 227 1.80 21.59 13.84
N SER A 228 1.14 20.95 14.80
CA SER A 228 1.80 20.04 15.74
C SER A 228 2.48 18.86 15.05
N PHE A 229 1.87 18.32 14.00
CA PHE A 229 2.47 17.28 13.16
C PHE A 229 3.72 17.80 12.43
N TYR A 230 3.66 19.00 11.86
CA TYR A 230 4.81 19.62 11.20
C TYR A 230 5.94 19.89 12.20
N ASP A 231 5.62 20.38 13.39
CA ASP A 231 6.58 20.66 14.47
C ASP A 231 7.30 19.38 14.92
N GLN A 232 6.57 18.27 15.07
CA GLN A 232 7.16 16.96 15.39
C GLN A 232 8.10 16.46 14.28
N LEU A 233 7.70 16.63 13.01
CA LEU A 233 8.50 16.17 11.88
C LEU A 233 9.80 16.98 11.73
N ILE A 234 9.75 18.32 11.89
CA ILE A 234 10.97 19.15 11.83
C ILE A 234 11.88 18.90 13.03
N TYR A 235 11.31 18.69 14.23
CA TYR A 235 12.07 18.32 15.42
C TYR A 235 12.83 17.01 15.20
N TYR A 236 12.15 16.01 14.62
CA TYR A 236 12.77 14.73 14.29
C TYR A 236 13.93 14.88 13.30
N MET A 237 13.77 15.72 12.26
CA MET A 237 14.83 16.03 11.30
C MET A 237 16.01 16.76 11.95
N GLY A 238 15.75 17.72 12.84
CA GLY A 238 16.78 18.41 13.61
C GLY A 238 17.59 17.44 14.48
N LYS A 239 16.92 16.52 15.16
CA LYS A 239 17.57 15.44 15.94
C LYS A 239 18.31 14.41 15.11
N ALA A 240 18.17 14.45 13.78
CA ALA A 240 18.93 13.63 12.83
C ALA A 240 20.10 14.41 12.18
N GLY A 241 20.33 15.67 12.58
CA GLY A 241 21.42 16.49 12.05
C GLY A 241 21.13 17.11 10.68
N VAL A 242 19.86 17.20 10.26
CA VAL A 242 19.50 17.97 9.06
C VAL A 242 19.78 19.46 9.34
N PRO A 243 20.50 20.19 8.45
CA PRO A 243 20.85 21.59 8.67
C PRO A 243 19.64 22.49 8.92
N LYS A 244 19.79 23.49 9.80
CA LYS A 244 18.71 24.41 10.18
C LYS A 244 18.06 25.10 8.97
N ASN A 245 18.87 25.56 8.01
CA ASN A 245 18.37 26.21 6.79
C ASN A 245 17.51 25.25 5.94
N ASP A 246 17.89 23.98 5.85
CA ASP A 246 17.10 22.95 5.15
C ASP A 246 15.77 22.70 5.86
N ILE A 247 15.81 22.63 7.20
CA ILE A 247 14.61 22.45 8.03
C ILE A 247 13.66 23.63 7.88
N THR A 248 14.17 24.87 7.91
CA THR A 248 13.37 26.08 7.71
C THR A 248 12.66 26.04 6.34
N TYR A 249 13.41 25.75 5.27
CA TYR A 249 12.85 25.62 3.93
C TYR A 249 11.77 24.52 3.85
N ILE A 250 12.05 23.34 4.39
CA ILE A 250 11.07 22.24 4.44
C ILE A 250 9.82 22.67 5.21
N ASN A 251 9.97 23.34 6.37
CA ASN A 251 8.88 23.78 7.21
C ASN A 251 7.96 24.77 6.47
N GLU A 252 8.56 25.78 5.83
CA GLU A 252 7.83 26.74 4.99
C GLU A 252 7.08 26.04 3.87
N ARG A 253 7.71 25.10 3.17
CA ARG A 253 7.07 24.34 2.10
C ARG A 253 5.95 23.43 2.59
N MET A 254 6.10 22.75 3.72
CA MET A 254 5.04 21.91 4.29
C MET A 254 3.79 22.71 4.67
N ARG A 255 3.99 23.95 5.15
CA ARG A 255 2.89 24.83 5.58
C ARG A 255 2.23 25.60 4.44
N SER A 256 3.01 26.00 3.44
CA SER A 256 2.50 26.75 2.28
C SER A 256 1.97 25.87 1.15
N THR A 257 2.45 24.64 1.02
CA THR A 257 2.04 23.76 -0.09
C THR A 257 0.69 23.11 0.22
N GLY A 258 -0.36 23.64 -0.40
CA GLY A 258 -1.55 22.84 -0.69
C GLY A 258 -1.15 21.69 -1.62
N THR A 259 -1.26 20.43 -1.18
CA THR A 259 -0.97 19.32 -2.09
C THR A 259 -2.06 19.27 -3.16
N LYS A 260 -1.72 18.98 -4.43
CA LYS A 260 -2.74 18.75 -5.48
C LYS A 260 -3.73 17.63 -5.13
N HIS A 261 -3.42 16.84 -4.08
CA HIS A 261 -4.25 15.77 -3.51
C HIS A 261 -5.15 16.22 -2.35
N VAL A 262 -5.24 17.53 -2.04
CA VAL A 262 -6.13 18.01 -0.96
C VAL A 262 -7.58 17.70 -1.35
N THR A 263 -8.10 16.66 -0.70
CA THR A 263 -9.48 16.19 -0.79
C THR A 263 -10.27 16.72 0.40
N ASN A 264 -9.67 16.70 1.59
CA ASN A 264 -10.29 17.08 2.87
C ASN A 264 -10.95 18.49 2.92
N SER A 265 -10.62 19.42 2.04
CA SER A 265 -11.16 20.80 2.05
C SER A 265 -12.26 21.04 1.02
N LYS A 266 -12.70 20.00 0.29
CA LYS A 266 -13.77 20.12 -0.70
C LYS A 266 -15.09 19.69 -0.06
N ASP A 267 -16.17 20.42 -0.33
CA ASP A 267 -17.50 20.14 0.24
C ASP A 267 -17.95 18.70 -0.01
N ALA A 268 -17.70 18.18 -1.21
CA ALA A 268 -17.97 16.78 -1.54
C ALA A 268 -17.28 15.78 -0.58
N THR A 269 -16.06 16.07 -0.12
CA THR A 269 -15.37 15.17 0.83
C THR A 269 -16.03 15.19 2.21
N LYS A 270 -16.53 16.35 2.64
CA LYS A 270 -17.32 16.46 3.87
C LYS A 270 -18.63 15.67 3.72
N VAL A 271 -19.35 15.84 2.62
CA VAL A 271 -20.60 15.11 2.33
C VAL A 271 -20.41 13.60 2.38
N TYR A 272 -19.38 13.06 1.71
CA TYR A 272 -19.12 11.61 1.71
C TYR A 272 -18.70 11.10 3.08
N LYS A 273 -17.92 11.89 3.83
CA LYS A 273 -17.55 11.54 5.19
C LYS A 273 -18.77 11.51 6.09
N ASP A 274 -19.61 12.55 6.07
CA ASP A 274 -20.81 12.64 6.88
C ASP A 274 -21.79 11.51 6.52
N ALA A 275 -21.98 11.21 5.23
CA ALA A 275 -22.78 10.08 4.76
C ALA A 275 -22.27 8.72 5.29
N LEU A 276 -20.95 8.52 5.34
CA LEU A 276 -20.35 7.33 5.94
C LEU A 276 -20.66 7.24 7.45
N PHE A 277 -20.51 8.34 8.21
CA PHE A 277 -20.79 8.33 9.65
C PHE A 277 -22.28 8.18 9.98
N SER A 278 -23.18 8.63 9.10
CA SER A 278 -24.62 8.46 9.24
C SER A 278 -25.10 7.04 8.90
N ASN A 279 -24.29 6.26 8.16
CA ASN A 279 -24.61 4.87 7.84
C ASN A 279 -23.92 3.90 8.82
N THR A 280 -24.63 3.51 9.89
CA THR A 280 -24.11 2.64 10.94
C THR A 280 -23.53 1.32 10.44
N ASN A 281 -24.18 0.67 9.47
CA ASN A 281 -23.71 -0.61 8.94
C ASN A 281 -22.41 -0.43 8.16
N LEU A 282 -22.34 0.62 7.34
CA LEU A 282 -21.17 0.89 6.51
C LEU A 282 -19.96 1.31 7.34
N ILE A 283 -20.13 2.19 8.34
CA ILE A 283 -19.01 2.56 9.23
C ILE A 283 -18.52 1.38 10.07
N LYS A 284 -19.42 0.46 10.49
CA LYS A 284 -19.01 -0.78 11.16
C LYS A 284 -18.12 -1.64 10.26
N LYS A 285 -18.42 -1.76 8.96
CA LYS A 285 -17.53 -2.44 7.99
C LYS A 285 -16.16 -1.75 7.89
N VAL A 286 -16.12 -0.42 7.87
CA VAL A 286 -14.83 0.31 7.89
C VAL A 286 -14.06 0.01 9.17
N CYS A 287 -14.74 -0.08 10.31
CA CYS A 287 -14.11 -0.44 11.58
C CYS A 287 -13.58 -1.88 11.61
N THR A 288 -14.28 -2.84 10.99
CA THR A 288 -13.77 -4.23 10.90
C THR A 288 -12.59 -4.33 9.95
N ILE A 289 -12.60 -3.61 8.83
CA ILE A 289 -11.47 -3.54 7.88
C ILE A 289 -10.21 -2.99 8.56
N PHE A 290 -10.34 -1.90 9.33
CA PHE A 290 -9.20 -1.17 9.88
C PHE A 290 -9.01 -1.35 11.40
N TYR A 291 -9.61 -2.39 11.98
CA TYR A 291 -9.61 -2.62 13.43
C TYR A 291 -8.21 -2.52 14.05
N HIS A 292 -7.25 -3.24 13.48
CA HIS A 292 -5.87 -3.24 13.97
C HIS A 292 -5.18 -1.89 13.80
N ASP A 293 -5.51 -1.09 12.79
CA ASP A 293 -4.97 0.26 12.67
C ASP A 293 -5.47 1.17 13.81
N PHE A 294 -6.72 1.01 14.25
CA PHE A 294 -7.24 1.78 15.38
C PHE A 294 -6.52 1.43 16.68
N ILE A 295 -6.37 0.13 16.96
CA ILE A 295 -5.74 -0.34 18.21
C ILE A 295 -4.24 -0.06 18.20
N GLU A 296 -3.51 -0.55 17.20
CA GLU A 296 -2.04 -0.50 17.18
C GLU A 296 -1.50 0.94 17.15
N PHE A 297 -2.22 1.86 16.50
CA PHE A 297 -1.82 3.27 16.43
C PHE A 297 -2.56 4.16 17.42
N GLY A 298 -3.39 3.61 18.31
CA GLY A 298 -4.14 4.36 19.32
C GLY A 298 -4.99 5.48 18.71
N PHE A 299 -5.77 5.17 17.68
CA PHE A 299 -6.82 6.04 17.15
C PHE A 299 -8.15 5.71 17.83
N LYS A 300 -8.95 6.75 18.12
CA LYS A 300 -10.31 6.54 18.62
C LYS A 300 -11.17 5.90 17.54
N PHE A 301 -11.90 4.86 17.91
CA PHE A 301 -12.99 4.32 17.08
C PHE A 301 -14.10 5.35 16.92
N PRO A 302 -14.82 5.35 15.78
CA PRO A 302 -16.15 5.95 15.69
C PRO A 302 -17.07 5.40 16.78
N SER A 303 -17.96 6.23 17.35
CA SER A 303 -18.88 5.81 18.41
C SER A 303 -19.80 4.67 17.98
N GLN A 304 -20.15 4.61 16.68
CA GLN A 304 -20.92 3.54 16.06
C GLN A 304 -20.21 2.18 16.10
N CYS A 305 -18.90 2.16 16.39
CA CYS A 305 -18.04 0.98 16.40
C CYS A 305 -17.66 0.54 17.82
N ASP A 306 -18.33 1.06 18.86
CA ASP A 306 -18.00 0.83 20.26
C ASP A 306 -18.00 -0.65 20.67
N GLN A 307 -18.80 -1.49 19.98
CA GLN A 307 -18.79 -2.95 20.14
C GLN A 307 -17.41 -3.59 19.92
N PHE A 308 -16.51 -2.92 19.20
CA PHE A 308 -15.16 -3.42 18.93
C PHE A 308 -14.13 -2.96 19.96
N LYS A 309 -14.43 -2.00 20.84
CA LYS A 309 -13.46 -1.51 21.84
C LYS A 309 -12.94 -2.61 22.78
N ASN A 310 -13.76 -3.64 23.01
CA ASN A 310 -13.47 -4.76 23.90
C ASN A 310 -13.36 -6.10 23.16
N ALA A 311 -13.26 -6.10 21.82
CA ALA A 311 -13.12 -7.33 21.07
C ALA A 311 -11.74 -7.95 21.35
N THR A 312 -11.69 -8.86 22.32
CA THR A 312 -10.53 -9.71 22.57
C THR A 312 -10.43 -10.69 21.42
N ILE A 313 -9.56 -10.41 20.46
CA ILE A 313 -9.25 -11.37 19.40
C ILE A 313 -8.08 -12.21 19.93
N SER A 314 -8.39 -13.45 20.32
CA SER A 314 -7.43 -14.49 20.69
C SER A 314 -6.52 -14.85 19.52
#